data_AF-A0A2R4NZP7-F1
#
_entry.id   AF-A0A2R4NZP7-F1
#
_cell.length_a   1.000
_cell.length_b   1.000
_cell.length_c   1.000
_cell.angle_alpha   90.00
_cell.angle_beta   90.00
_cell.angle_gamma   90.00
#
_symmetry.space_group_name_H-M   'P 1'
#
loop_
_entity.id
_entity.type
_entity.pdbx_description
1 polymer ?
#
loop_
_entity_poly.entity_id
_entity_poly.type
_entity_poly.pdbx_seq_one_letter_code
_entity_poly.pdbx_strand_id
1 'polypeptide(L)'
;MVFTSTILLGKDAFNAVVGFAEAKFLFGEATWWITNVIAAVIFVVFVTHAFLAMRKFPANYRQYLMFRGHKDRMKHLDTTLWWFQFLTGFALFFAASAHLIDIIFGGHITADKSAAAFHKLEIFYFALLVFMVVHASVGMYRLYVKWVSIDGVNKHEMFAKRNKAKTVVFVIYGILAVIALIADFVWISH
;
A
#
# COMPACT_ATOMS: atom_id res chain seq x y z
N MET A 1 6.23 0.77 4.99
CA MET A 1 7.42 0.32 4.24
C MET A 1 8.68 0.87 4.89
N VAL A 2 9.01 2.16 4.76
CA VAL A 2 10.27 2.69 5.34
C VAL A 2 10.38 2.46 6.85
N PHE A 3 9.38 2.89 7.64
CA PHE A 3 9.42 2.74 9.10
C PHE A 3 9.31 1.29 9.56
N THR A 4 8.54 0.45 8.86
CA THR A 4 8.44 -0.97 9.19
C THR A 4 9.72 -1.74 8.86
N SER A 5 10.52 -1.26 7.89
CA SER A 5 11.78 -1.88 7.48
C SER A 5 12.98 -1.49 8.34
N THR A 6 12.83 -0.64 9.36
CA THR A 6 13.94 -0.33 10.28
C THR A 6 14.37 -1.53 11.11
N ILE A 7 13.57 -2.61 11.13
CA ILE A 7 13.98 -3.91 11.68
C ILE A 7 15.24 -4.47 11.02
N LEU A 8 15.53 -4.10 9.76
CA LEU A 8 16.78 -4.44 9.08
C LEU A 8 18.02 -3.89 9.81
N LEU A 9 17.85 -2.86 10.64
CA LEU A 9 18.88 -2.26 11.47
C LEU A 9 18.88 -2.80 12.91
N GLY A 10 17.99 -3.76 13.23
CA GLY A 10 17.84 -4.38 14.54
C GLY A 10 16.55 -4.00 15.27
N LYS A 11 16.19 -4.81 16.28
CA LYS A 11 14.99 -4.62 17.11
C LYS A 11 14.98 -3.26 17.81
N ASP A 12 16.12 -2.80 18.30
CA ASP A 12 16.23 -1.51 18.98
C ASP A 12 15.96 -0.32 18.05
N ALA A 13 16.42 -0.39 16.80
CA ALA A 13 16.14 0.65 15.80
C ALA A 13 14.64 0.72 15.48
N PHE A 14 13.98 -0.43 15.32
CA PHE A 14 12.52 -0.49 15.16
C PHE A 14 11.78 0.07 16.37
N ASN A 15 12.12 -0.38 17.58
CA ASN A 15 11.49 0.08 18.81
C ASN A 15 11.72 1.58 19.05
N ALA A 16 12.87 2.14 18.64
CA ALA A 16 13.15 3.57 18.71
C ALA A 16 12.24 4.38 17.78
N VAL A 17 12.02 3.90 16.54
CA VAL A 17 11.10 4.55 15.59
C VAL A 17 9.65 4.47 16.06
N VAL A 18 9.24 3.33 16.62
CA VAL A 18 7.91 3.21 17.26
C VAL A 18 7.80 4.16 18.45
N GLY A 19 8.80 4.20 19.33
CA GLY A 19 8.79 5.12 20.47
C GLY A 19 8.70 6.59 20.05
N PHE A 20 9.34 6.97 18.95
CA PHE A 20 9.18 8.30 18.36
C PHE A 20 7.74 8.54 17.88
N ALA A 21 7.13 7.58 17.18
CA ALA A 21 5.73 7.67 16.74
C ALA A 21 4.73 7.69 17.90
N GLU A 22 5.06 7.03 19.02
CA GLU A 22 4.33 7.04 20.29
C GLU A 22 4.70 8.24 21.18
N ALA A 23 5.30 9.28 20.61
CA ALA A 23 5.65 10.55 21.26
C ALA A 23 6.51 10.43 22.54
N LYS A 24 7.37 9.41 22.63
CA LYS A 24 8.28 9.21 23.77
C LYS A 24 9.16 10.43 24.06
N PHE A 25 9.50 11.21 23.03
CA PHE A 25 10.29 12.45 23.17
C PHE A 25 9.55 13.59 23.90
N LEU A 26 8.22 13.54 24.00
CA LEU A 26 7.41 14.53 24.72
C LEU A 26 7.05 14.06 26.14
N PHE A 27 6.73 12.78 26.30
CA PHE A 27 6.17 12.25 27.54
C PHE A 27 7.18 11.45 28.39
N GLY A 28 8.40 11.22 27.89
CA GLY A 28 9.43 10.41 28.56
C GLY A 28 9.19 8.89 28.45
N GLU A 29 7.95 8.48 28.24
CA GLU A 29 7.54 7.09 27.99
C GLU A 29 6.77 6.95 26.67
N ALA A 30 6.83 5.76 26.08
CA ALA A 30 6.15 5.47 24.82
C ALA A 30 4.64 5.33 25.07
N THR A 31 3.86 6.23 24.49
CA THR A 31 2.41 6.32 24.71
C THR A 31 1.65 5.58 23.59
N TRP A 32 1.40 4.29 23.78
CA TRP A 32 0.84 3.39 22.75
C TRP A 32 -0.49 3.85 22.16
N TRP A 33 -1.38 4.47 22.92
CA TRP A 33 -2.68 4.87 22.39
C TRP A 33 -2.56 5.92 21.26
N ILE A 34 -1.42 6.62 21.14
CA ILE A 34 -1.15 7.55 20.04
C ILE A 34 -1.12 6.82 18.70
N THR A 35 -0.40 5.70 18.59
CA THR A 35 -0.34 4.92 17.35
C THR A 35 -1.70 4.29 17.03
N ASN A 36 -2.47 3.90 18.04
CA ASN A 36 -3.85 3.44 17.86
C ASN A 36 -4.77 4.53 17.28
N VAL A 37 -4.71 5.75 17.82
CA VAL A 37 -5.50 6.89 17.32
C VAL A 37 -5.09 7.27 15.91
N ILE A 38 -3.79 7.29 15.61
CA ILE A 38 -3.28 7.51 14.25
C ILE A 38 -3.81 6.43 13.30
N ALA A 39 -3.75 5.16 13.70
CA ALA A 39 -4.29 4.05 12.91
C ALA A 39 -5.81 4.19 12.69
N ALA A 40 -6.56 4.67 13.69
CA ALA A 40 -8.00 4.92 13.55
C ALA A 40 -8.30 6.04 12.54
N VAL A 41 -7.52 7.13 12.55
CA VAL A 41 -7.63 8.20 11.55
C VAL A 41 -7.30 7.67 10.15
N ILE A 42 -6.23 6.89 10.00
CA ILE A 42 -5.86 6.24 8.73
C ILE A 42 -6.99 5.33 8.26
N PHE A 43 -7.62 4.57 9.16
CA PHE A 43 -8.73 3.69 8.85
C PHE A 43 -9.96 4.46 8.34
N VAL A 44 -10.31 5.59 8.94
CA VAL A 44 -11.39 6.47 8.44
C VAL A 44 -11.08 6.97 7.02
N VAL A 45 -9.84 7.40 6.76
CA VAL A 45 -9.41 7.82 5.41
C VAL A 45 -9.48 6.65 4.43
N PHE A 46 -9.03 5.47 4.84
CA PHE A 46 -9.07 4.24 4.04
C PHE A 46 -10.51 3.85 3.67
N VAL A 47 -11.43 3.82 4.63
CA VAL A 47 -12.86 3.52 4.40
C VAL A 47 -13.49 4.56 3.49
N THR A 48 -13.19 5.84 3.71
CA THR A 48 -13.68 6.94 2.86
C THR A 48 -13.17 6.81 1.42
N HIS A 49 -11.88 6.49 1.26
CA HIS A 49 -11.28 6.22 -0.05
C HIS A 49 -11.98 5.05 -0.75
N ALA A 50 -12.14 3.92 -0.04
CA ALA A 50 -12.81 2.74 -0.56
C ALA A 50 -14.25 3.06 -1.00
N PHE A 51 -15.02 3.74 -0.15
CA PHE A 51 -16.39 4.17 -0.46
C PHE A 51 -16.47 4.99 -1.75
N LEU A 52 -15.59 5.98 -1.90
CA LEU A 52 -15.57 6.83 -3.10
C LEU A 52 -15.10 6.07 -4.35
N ALA A 53 -14.15 5.14 -4.20
CA ALA A 53 -13.55 4.37 -5.28
C ALA A 53 -14.45 3.23 -5.78
N MET A 54 -15.27 2.63 -4.91
CA MET A 54 -16.21 1.54 -5.27
C MET A 54 -17.18 1.94 -6.37
N ARG A 55 -17.52 3.23 -6.49
CA ARG A 55 -18.34 3.78 -7.60
C ARG A 55 -17.74 3.54 -8.99
N LYS A 56 -16.48 3.13 -9.08
CA LYS A 56 -15.78 2.84 -10.34
C LYS A 56 -15.73 1.35 -10.67
N PHE A 57 -16.22 0.47 -9.81
CA PHE A 57 -16.21 -0.97 -10.05
C PHE A 57 -17.30 -1.38 -11.05
N PRO A 58 -17.10 -2.47 -11.82
CA PRO A 58 -18.19 -3.07 -12.57
C PRO A 58 -19.32 -3.46 -11.59
N ALA A 59 -20.50 -2.84 -11.75
CA ALA A 59 -21.60 -2.94 -10.80
C ALA A 59 -22.49 -4.18 -11.02
N ASN A 60 -22.30 -4.89 -12.13
CA ASN A 60 -23.03 -6.12 -12.42
C ASN A 60 -22.23 -7.06 -13.34
N TYR A 61 -22.73 -8.30 -13.46
CA TYR A 61 -22.09 -9.35 -14.25
C TYR A 61 -21.86 -8.96 -15.71
N ARG A 62 -22.83 -8.27 -16.34
CA ARG A 62 -22.69 -7.80 -17.73
C ARG A 62 -21.54 -6.82 -17.88
N GLN A 63 -21.43 -5.82 -17.01
CA GLN A 63 -20.32 -4.85 -17.02
C GLN A 63 -18.96 -5.53 -16.80
N TYR A 64 -18.90 -6.51 -15.88
CA TYR A 64 -17.69 -7.29 -15.64
C TYR A 64 -17.25 -8.05 -16.90
N LEU A 65 -18.17 -8.78 -17.54
CA LEU A 65 -17.86 -9.54 -18.76
C LEU A 65 -17.44 -8.62 -19.92
N MET A 66 -18.14 -7.50 -20.11
CA MET A 66 -17.82 -6.51 -21.13
C MET A 66 -16.43 -5.93 -20.91
N PHE A 67 -16.10 -5.52 -19.68
CA PHE A 67 -14.78 -4.98 -19.37
C PHE A 67 -13.68 -6.02 -19.58
N ARG A 68 -13.87 -7.25 -19.06
CA ARG A 68 -12.90 -8.34 -19.21
C ARG A 68 -12.62 -8.62 -20.69
N GLY A 69 -13.68 -8.80 -21.47
CA GLY A 69 -13.57 -9.03 -22.91
C GLY A 69 -12.95 -7.86 -23.69
N HIS A 70 -13.20 -6.62 -23.27
CA HIS A 70 -12.58 -5.44 -23.89
C HIS A 70 -11.08 -5.38 -23.59
N LYS A 71 -10.68 -5.56 -22.32
CA LYS A 71 -9.28 -5.59 -21.89
C LYS A 71 -8.48 -6.66 -22.64
N ASP A 72 -9.02 -7.88 -22.75
CA ASP A 72 -8.34 -9.01 -23.38
C ASP A 72 -8.12 -8.81 -24.90
N ARG A 73 -9.03 -8.09 -25.57
CA ARG A 73 -8.92 -7.76 -27.00
C ARG A 73 -8.04 -6.55 -27.27
N MET A 74 -8.16 -5.49 -26.47
CA MET A 74 -7.39 -4.26 -26.63
C MET A 74 -5.90 -4.43 -26.37
N LYS A 75 -5.54 -5.32 -25.43
CA LYS A 75 -4.15 -5.54 -24.98
C LYS A 75 -3.43 -4.24 -24.61
N HIS A 76 -4.19 -3.25 -24.12
CA HIS A 76 -3.66 -1.93 -23.76
C HIS A 76 -3.19 -1.91 -22.30
N LEU A 77 -1.94 -1.52 -22.08
CA LEU A 77 -1.28 -1.62 -20.78
C LEU A 77 -2.05 -0.90 -19.65
N ASP A 78 -2.46 0.36 -19.83
CA ASP A 78 -3.10 1.08 -18.73
C ASP A 78 -4.51 0.56 -18.40
N THR A 79 -5.18 -0.02 -19.39
CA THR A 79 -6.47 -0.70 -19.19
C THR A 79 -6.26 -1.94 -18.32
N THR A 80 -5.19 -2.69 -18.58
CA THR A 80 -4.78 -3.83 -17.76
C THR A 80 -4.29 -3.41 -16.37
N LEU A 81 -3.54 -2.31 -16.25
CA LEU A 81 -3.13 -1.75 -14.95
C LEU A 81 -4.35 -1.28 -14.12
N TRP A 82 -5.39 -0.76 -14.77
CA TRP A 82 -6.66 -0.47 -14.11
C TRP A 82 -7.34 -1.72 -13.57
N TRP A 83 -7.33 -2.81 -14.34
CA TRP A 83 -7.84 -4.09 -13.90
C TRP A 83 -7.14 -4.60 -12.63
N PHE A 84 -5.80 -4.55 -12.59
CA PHE A 84 -5.05 -4.95 -11.40
C PHE A 84 -5.33 -4.04 -10.20
N GLN A 85 -5.42 -2.73 -10.39
CA GLN A 85 -5.77 -1.83 -9.29
C GLN A 85 -7.18 -2.08 -8.74
N PHE A 86 -8.13 -2.46 -9.60
CA PHE A 86 -9.46 -2.89 -9.16
C PHE A 86 -9.37 -4.15 -8.28
N LEU A 87 -8.70 -5.20 -8.76
CA LEU A 87 -8.57 -6.47 -8.03
C LEU A 87 -7.86 -6.28 -6.69
N THR A 88 -6.74 -5.56 -6.67
CA THR A 88 -6.00 -5.31 -5.42
C THR A 88 -6.75 -4.38 -4.48
N GLY A 89 -7.49 -3.40 -5.01
CA GLY A 89 -8.35 -2.53 -4.18
C GLY A 89 -9.46 -3.30 -3.49
N PHE A 90 -10.08 -4.25 -4.20
CA PHE A 90 -11.06 -5.15 -3.62
C PHE A 90 -10.45 -6.06 -2.55
N ALA A 91 -9.29 -6.68 -2.81
CA ALA A 91 -8.59 -7.51 -1.82
C ALA A 91 -8.19 -6.71 -0.56
N LEU A 92 -7.72 -5.47 -0.73
CA LEU A 92 -7.34 -4.58 0.36
C LEU A 92 -8.51 -4.21 1.26
N PHE A 93 -9.75 -4.21 0.76
CA PHE A 93 -10.93 -3.96 1.60
C PHE A 93 -10.99 -4.90 2.81
N PHE A 94 -10.55 -6.15 2.64
CA PHE A 94 -10.48 -7.13 3.71
C PHE A 94 -9.12 -7.09 4.40
N ALA A 95 -8.04 -7.18 3.64
CA ALA A 95 -6.71 -7.36 4.19
C ALA A 95 -6.21 -6.12 4.96
N ALA A 96 -6.35 -4.92 4.39
CA ALA A 96 -5.93 -3.69 5.06
C ALA A 96 -6.83 -3.36 6.26
N SER A 97 -8.14 -3.67 6.19
CA SER A 97 -9.05 -3.49 7.32
C SER A 97 -8.66 -4.39 8.50
N ALA A 98 -8.41 -5.68 8.27
CA ALA A 98 -7.97 -6.59 9.32
C ALA A 98 -6.66 -6.11 9.98
N HIS A 99 -5.69 -5.69 9.17
CA HIS A 99 -4.43 -5.15 9.67
C HIS A 99 -4.60 -3.86 10.48
N LEU A 100 -5.40 -2.90 10.02
CA LEU A 100 -5.61 -1.64 10.72
C LEU A 100 -6.41 -1.81 12.01
N ILE A 101 -7.41 -2.70 12.03
CA ILE A 101 -8.20 -3.01 13.23
C ILE A 101 -7.31 -3.63 14.32
N ASP A 102 -6.41 -4.54 13.95
CA ASP A 102 -5.43 -5.13 14.88
C ASP A 102 -4.56 -4.06 15.55
N ILE A 103 -4.12 -3.04 14.79
CA ILE A 103 -3.35 -1.92 15.36
C ILE A 103 -4.23 -1.03 16.25
N ILE A 104 -5.45 -0.68 15.82
CA ILE A 104 -6.34 0.24 16.55
C ILE A 104 -6.70 -0.29 17.93
N PHE A 105 -6.96 -1.60 18.03
CA PHE A 105 -7.34 -2.26 19.28
C PHE A 105 -6.18 -3.01 19.93
N GLY A 106 -4.99 -2.91 19.36
CA GLY A 106 -3.75 -3.45 19.91
C GLY A 106 -3.23 -2.61 21.07
N GLY A 107 -2.20 -3.13 21.75
CA GLY A 107 -1.40 -2.34 22.70
C GLY A 107 -0.12 -1.82 22.06
N HIS A 108 0.92 -1.61 22.85
CA HIS A 108 2.25 -1.24 22.36
C HIS A 108 2.69 -2.07 21.16
N ILE A 109 3.11 -1.38 20.10
CA ILE A 109 3.80 -1.97 18.97
C ILE A 109 5.25 -2.21 19.40
N THR A 110 5.73 -3.44 19.29
CA THR A 110 7.13 -3.78 19.57
C THR A 110 7.65 -4.71 18.50
N ALA A 111 8.98 -4.78 18.35
CA ALA A 111 9.60 -5.70 17.41
C ALA A 111 9.16 -7.16 17.67
N ASP A 112 9.16 -7.58 18.94
CA ASP A 112 8.81 -8.97 19.30
C ASP A 112 7.33 -9.30 19.04
N LYS A 113 6.42 -8.38 19.37
CA LYS A 113 4.99 -8.57 19.06
C LYS A 113 4.74 -8.60 17.55
N SER A 114 5.42 -7.72 16.81
CA SER A 114 5.30 -7.64 15.35
C SER A 114 5.83 -8.92 14.70
N ALA A 115 6.99 -9.42 15.14
CA ALA A 115 7.54 -10.70 14.69
C ALA A 115 6.56 -11.86 15.01
N ALA A 116 6.08 -11.96 16.25
CA ALA A 116 5.15 -13.01 16.65
C ALA A 116 3.82 -12.98 15.87
N ALA A 117 3.31 -11.79 15.52
CA ALA A 117 2.15 -11.64 14.65
C ALA A 117 2.47 -12.05 13.20
N PHE A 118 3.64 -11.64 12.70
CA PHE A 118 4.11 -11.97 11.35
C PHE A 118 4.22 -13.48 11.16
N HIS A 119 4.90 -14.20 12.06
CA HIS A 119 5.01 -15.66 12.06
C HIS A 119 3.67 -16.39 11.98
N LYS A 120 2.63 -15.87 12.64
CA LYS A 120 1.30 -16.48 12.60
C LYS A 120 0.57 -16.22 11.28
N LEU A 121 0.92 -15.15 10.57
CA LEU A 121 0.16 -14.59 9.46
C LEU A 121 1.06 -14.24 8.26
N GLU A 122 2.14 -14.99 8.04
CA GLU A 122 3.16 -14.67 7.02
C GLU A 122 2.54 -14.50 5.63
N ILE A 123 1.72 -15.48 5.23
CA ILE A 123 1.01 -15.47 3.94
C ILE A 123 0.12 -14.23 3.81
N PHE A 124 -0.53 -13.84 4.90
CA PHE A 124 -1.37 -12.65 4.93
C PHE A 124 -0.55 -11.37 4.72
N TYR A 125 0.59 -11.22 5.41
CA TYR A 125 1.43 -10.04 5.25
C TYR A 125 2.12 -9.98 3.88
N PHE A 126 2.57 -11.12 3.34
CA PHE A 126 3.09 -11.18 1.96
C PHE A 126 2.02 -10.80 0.93
N ALA A 127 0.81 -11.32 1.07
CA ALA A 127 -0.30 -10.95 0.18
C ALA A 127 -0.66 -9.46 0.32
N LEU A 128 -0.73 -8.96 1.56
CA LEU A 128 -1.01 -7.56 1.85
C LEU A 128 0.05 -6.64 1.22
N LEU A 129 1.34 -7.00 1.31
CA LEU A 129 2.45 -6.29 0.67
C LEU A 129 2.22 -6.19 -0.84
N VAL A 130 1.97 -7.31 -1.51
CA VAL A 130 1.76 -7.36 -2.97
C VAL A 130 0.54 -6.52 -3.37
N PHE A 131 -0.59 -6.70 -2.69
CA PHE A 131 -1.81 -5.96 -3.01
C PHE A 131 -1.63 -4.46 -2.83
N MET A 132 -1.03 -4.04 -1.71
CA MET A 132 -0.81 -2.64 -1.39
C MET A 132 0.15 -1.98 -2.38
N VAL A 133 1.29 -2.60 -2.68
CA VAL A 133 2.30 -2.06 -3.61
C VAL A 133 1.73 -1.91 -5.01
N VAL A 134 1.03 -2.94 -5.51
CA VAL A 134 0.41 -2.87 -6.84
C VAL A 134 -0.71 -1.83 -6.84
N HIS A 135 -1.56 -1.77 -5.81
CA HIS A 135 -2.62 -0.77 -5.75
C HIS A 135 -2.09 0.66 -5.71
N ALA A 136 -1.07 0.92 -4.89
CA ALA A 136 -0.51 2.24 -4.68
C ALA A 136 0.32 2.72 -5.87
N SER A 137 1.18 1.88 -6.46
CA SER A 137 2.04 2.25 -7.60
C SER A 137 1.22 2.61 -8.86
N VAL A 138 0.49 1.63 -9.39
CA VAL A 138 -0.96 1.72 -9.59
C VAL A 138 -1.57 3.13 -9.64
N GLY A 139 -2.23 3.43 -8.51
CA GLY A 139 -3.01 4.63 -8.30
C GLY A 139 -2.18 5.89 -8.40
N MET A 140 -0.93 5.89 -7.93
CA MET A 140 -0.07 7.07 -7.94
C MET A 140 0.29 7.48 -9.37
N TYR A 141 0.68 6.52 -10.22
CA TYR A 141 0.90 6.77 -11.64
C TYR A 141 -0.37 7.34 -12.30
N ARG A 142 -1.53 6.72 -12.04
CA ARG A 142 -2.79 7.19 -12.63
C ARG A 142 -3.27 8.54 -12.10
N LEU A 143 -2.97 8.85 -10.85
CA LEU A 143 -3.27 10.14 -10.25
C LEU A 143 -2.43 11.23 -10.93
N TYR A 144 -1.13 10.98 -11.09
CA TYR A 144 -0.21 11.88 -11.78
C TYR A 144 -0.69 12.18 -13.20
N VAL A 145 -0.90 11.16 -14.04
CA VAL A 145 -1.30 11.38 -15.45
C VAL A 145 -2.72 11.93 -15.62
N LYS A 146 -3.55 11.90 -14.56
CA LYS A 146 -4.90 12.44 -14.59
C LYS A 146 -4.95 13.94 -14.28
N TRP A 147 -4.10 14.39 -13.36
CA TRP A 147 -4.16 15.74 -12.80
C TRP A 147 -2.98 16.62 -13.19
N VAL A 148 -1.86 16.03 -13.65
CA VAL A 148 -0.73 16.76 -14.19
C VAL A 148 -0.86 16.79 -15.70
N SER A 149 -0.80 17.98 -16.30
CA SER A 149 -0.81 18.10 -17.76
C SER A 149 0.43 17.44 -18.34
N ILE A 150 0.24 16.46 -19.22
CA ILE A 150 1.33 15.80 -19.95
C ILE A 150 1.23 16.24 -21.41
N ASP A 151 1.46 17.52 -21.63
CA ASP A 151 1.52 18.05 -22.98
C ASP A 151 2.90 17.81 -23.58
N GLY A 152 2.94 17.52 -24.87
CA GLY A 152 4.16 17.45 -25.67
C GLY A 152 3.97 18.24 -26.94
N VAL A 153 5.06 18.73 -27.53
CA VAL A 153 5.02 19.40 -28.84
C VAL A 153 4.50 18.44 -29.92
N ASN A 154 4.70 17.13 -29.71
CA ASN A 154 4.12 16.07 -30.51
C ASN A 154 3.72 14.84 -29.65
N LYS A 155 3.05 13.88 -30.29
CA LYS A 155 2.59 12.64 -29.62
C LYS A 155 3.74 11.83 -29.02
N HIS A 156 4.91 11.83 -29.65
CA HIS A 156 6.08 11.07 -29.17
C HIS A 156 6.60 11.64 -27.84
N GLU A 157 6.72 12.96 -27.73
CA GLU A 157 7.15 13.63 -26.51
C GLU A 157 6.15 13.42 -25.37
N MET A 158 4.84 13.53 -25.66
CA MET A 158 3.77 13.22 -24.72
C MET A 158 3.91 11.78 -24.17
N PHE A 159 4.08 10.79 -25.05
CA PHE A 159 4.27 9.40 -24.63
C PHE A 159 5.55 9.19 -23.83
N ALA A 160 6.64 9.87 -24.19
CA ALA A 160 7.90 9.82 -23.46
C ALA A 160 7.74 10.36 -22.03
N LYS A 161 7.09 11.52 -21.85
CA LYS A 161 6.81 12.09 -20.52
C LYS A 161 5.94 11.16 -19.67
N ARG A 162 4.90 10.58 -20.28
CA ARG A 162 4.01 9.62 -19.61
C ARG A 162 4.74 8.35 -19.20
N ASN A 163 5.56 7.79 -20.09
CA ASN A 163 6.38 6.62 -19.79
C ASN A 163 7.41 6.92 -18.71
N LYS A 164 8.03 8.11 -18.71
CA LYS A 164 8.94 8.54 -17.64
C LYS A 164 8.23 8.58 -16.28
N ALA A 165 7.05 9.20 -16.21
CA ALA A 165 6.26 9.24 -14.98
C ALA A 165 5.92 7.84 -14.47
N LYS A 166 5.48 6.95 -15.37
CA LYS A 166 5.25 5.54 -15.08
C LYS A 166 6.50 4.89 -14.52
N THR A 167 7.62 4.92 -15.25
CA THR A 167 8.88 4.30 -14.82
C THR A 167 9.33 4.80 -13.45
N VAL A 168 9.31 6.11 -13.21
CA VAL A 168 9.71 6.69 -11.92
C VAL A 168 8.84 6.16 -10.79
N VAL A 169 7.51 6.19 -10.93
CA VAL A 169 6.60 5.70 -9.89
C VAL A 169 6.83 4.21 -9.63
N PHE A 170 6.87 3.38 -10.67
CA PHE A 170 7.03 1.93 -10.51
C PHE A 170 8.42 1.55 -9.95
N VAL A 171 9.49 2.28 -10.30
CA VAL A 171 10.82 2.07 -9.71
C VAL A 171 10.83 2.40 -8.22
N ILE A 172 10.24 3.55 -7.83
CA ILE A 172 10.17 3.94 -6.41
C ILE A 172 9.42 2.88 -5.60
N TYR A 173 8.21 2.50 -6.02
CA TYR A 173 7.43 1.49 -5.32
C TYR A 173 8.08 0.10 -5.38
N GLY A 174 8.78 -0.23 -6.48
CA GLY A 174 9.55 -1.47 -6.61
C GLY A 174 10.69 -1.55 -5.60
N ILE A 175 11.47 -0.47 -5.44
CA ILE A 175 12.54 -0.39 -4.45
C ILE A 175 11.96 -0.52 -3.03
N LEU A 176 10.89 0.22 -2.72
CA LEU A 176 10.23 0.14 -1.41
C LEU A 176 9.67 -1.27 -1.13
N ALA A 177 9.14 -1.95 -2.16
CA ALA A 177 8.64 -3.31 -2.04
C ALA A 177 9.75 -4.32 -1.79
N VAL A 178 10.90 -4.20 -2.48
CA VAL A 178 12.06 -5.07 -2.23
C VAL A 178 12.59 -4.87 -0.82
N ILE A 179 12.74 -3.63 -0.36
CA ILE A 179 13.20 -3.33 1.01
C ILE A 179 12.22 -3.92 2.05
N ALA A 180 10.91 -3.76 1.83
CA ALA A 180 9.91 -4.32 2.72
C ALA A 180 9.91 -5.86 2.69
N LEU A 181 10.06 -6.47 1.53
CA LEU A 181 10.11 -7.93 1.40
C LEU A 181 11.34 -8.52 2.13
N ILE A 182 12.50 -7.86 2.04
CA ILE A 182 13.68 -8.28 2.81
C ILE A 182 13.40 -8.15 4.32
N ALA A 183 12.73 -7.07 4.75
CA ALA A 183 12.33 -6.91 6.14
C ALA A 183 11.33 -7.99 6.60
N ASP A 184 10.41 -8.40 5.73
CA ASP A 184 9.46 -9.50 5.98
C ASP A 184 10.18 -10.82 6.27
N PHE A 185 11.25 -11.15 5.55
CA PHE A 185 12.08 -12.30 5.89
C PHE A 185 12.82 -12.16 7.23
N VAL A 186 13.19 -10.93 7.62
CA VAL A 186 13.77 -10.68 8.94
C VAL A 186 12.74 -10.88 10.05
N TRP A 187 11.48 -10.47 9.82
CA TRP A 187 10.37 -10.73 10.76
C TRP A 187 10.14 -12.22 11.03
N ILE A 188 10.33 -13.08 10.02
CA ILE A 188 10.27 -14.55 10.16
C ILE A 188 11.50 -15.11 10.88
N SER A 189 12.66 -14.45 10.79
CA SER A 189 13.88 -14.98 11.40
C SER A 189 14.02 -14.69 12.91
N HIS A 190 13.13 -13.86 13.48
CA HIS A 190 13.16 -13.38 14.86
C HIS A 190 12.04 -13.94 15.71
#